data_AF-A0A3D1WTV5-F1
#
_entry.id   AF-A0A3D1WTV5-F1
#
_cell.length_a   1.000
_cell.length_b   1.000
_cell.length_c   1.000
_cell.angle_alpha   90.00
_cell.angle_beta   90.00
_cell.angle_gamma   90.00
#
_symmetry.space_group_name_H-M   'P 1'
#
loop_
_entity.id
_entity.type
_entity.pdbx_description
1 polymer ?
#
loop_
_entity_poly.entity_id
_entity_poly.type
_entity_poly.pdbx_seq_one_letter_code
_entity_poly.pdbx_strand_id
1 'polypeptide(L)'
;MRTFEYDGHEITYDESVLKDYRTQKVMARGDVAGFFDVLEKLFCGRDEEYADLVGGTAESMTPLIQACMEDAGSAVKNSPSSRPAKSSTKTS
;
A
#
# COMPACT_ATOMS: atom_id res chain seq x y z
N MET A 1 5.00 5.64 -6.06
CA MET A 1 3.62 5.48 -5.56
C MET A 1 2.81 4.56 -6.45
N ARG A 2 2.15 3.57 -5.82
CA ARG A 2 1.21 2.60 -6.37
C ARG A 2 -0.14 2.75 -5.67
N THR A 3 -1.19 2.27 -6.33
CA THR A 3 -2.55 2.21 -5.80
C THR A 3 -3.11 0.83 -6.04
N PHE A 4 -3.78 0.27 -5.04
CA PHE A 4 -4.51 -0.99 -5.14
C PHE A 4 -5.81 -0.92 -4.35
N GLU A 5 -6.74 -1.83 -4.64
CA GLU A 5 -8.01 -1.93 -3.92
C GLU A 5 -7.86 -2.91 -2.75
N TYR A 6 -8.20 -2.47 -1.54
CA TYR A 6 -8.21 -3.28 -0.32
C TYR A 6 -9.54 -3.08 0.38
N ASP A 7 -10.29 -4.17 0.59
CA ASP A 7 -11.60 -4.15 1.26
C ASP A 7 -12.60 -3.13 0.66
N GLY A 8 -12.53 -2.89 -0.67
CA GLY A 8 -13.36 -1.91 -1.36
C GLY A 8 -12.88 -0.45 -1.27
N HIS A 9 -11.70 -0.21 -0.68
CA HIS A 9 -11.07 1.10 -0.57
C HIS A 9 -9.82 1.20 -1.46
N GLU A 10 -9.62 2.34 -2.11
CA GLU A 10 -8.43 2.61 -2.93
C GLU A 10 -7.28 3.06 -2.01
N ILE A 11 -6.30 2.18 -1.82
CA ILE A 11 -5.14 2.42 -0.97
C ILE A 11 -3.96 2.82 -1.84
N THR A 12 -3.42 4.01 -1.59
CA THR A 12 -2.18 4.49 -2.23
C THR A 12 -1.00 4.31 -1.29
N TYR A 13 0.09 3.72 -1.78
CA TYR A 13 1.31 3.52 -1.02
C TYR A 13 2.58 3.73 -1.86
N ASP A 14 3.74 3.92 -1.23
CA ASP A 14 5.02 4.03 -1.92
C ASP A 14 5.84 2.73 -1.87
N GLU A 15 5.93 2.04 -3.01
CA GLU A 15 6.65 0.76 -3.11
C GLU A 15 8.16 0.87 -2.82
N SER A 16 8.74 2.06 -2.98
CA SER A 16 10.18 2.26 -2.74
C SER A 16 10.50 2.12 -1.26
N VAL A 17 9.56 2.51 -0.39
CA VAL A 17 9.66 2.36 1.06
C VAL A 17 9.71 0.88 1.45
N LEU A 18 8.94 0.02 0.78
CA LEU A 18 8.95 -1.43 1.06
C LEU A 18 10.26 -2.11 0.62
N LYS A 19 10.89 -1.59 -0.43
CA LYS A 19 12.18 -2.08 -0.93
C LYS A 19 13.37 -1.54 -0.12
N ASP A 20 13.16 -0.52 0.71
CA ASP A 20 14.22 0.10 1.49
C ASP A 20 14.74 -0.81 2.61
N TYR A 21 16.07 -0.85 2.75
CA TYR A 21 16.74 -1.68 3.76
C TYR A 21 16.37 -1.26 5.20
N ARG A 22 16.11 0.02 5.45
CA ARG A 22 15.69 0.52 6.76
C ARG A 22 14.32 -0.04 7.13
N THR A 23 13.39 -0.06 6.18
CA THR A 23 12.07 -0.66 6.36
C THR A 23 12.16 -2.15 6.68
N GLN A 24 12.93 -2.91 5.89
CA GLN A 24 13.14 -4.33 6.16
C GLN A 24 13.78 -4.58 7.53
N LYS A 25 14.73 -3.73 7.94
CA LYS A 25 15.39 -3.82 9.25
C LYS A 25 14.44 -3.53 10.41
N VAL A 26 13.55 -2.56 10.27
CA VAL A 26 12.50 -2.26 11.26
C VAL A 26 11.53 -3.42 11.39
N MET A 27 11.04 -3.93 10.26
CA MET A 27 10.15 -5.10 10.22
C MET A 27 10.79 -6.33 10.86
N ALA A 28 12.08 -6.60 10.58
CA ALA A 28 12.81 -7.72 11.16
C ALA A 28 13.12 -7.56 12.67
N ARG A 29 13.26 -6.32 13.16
CA ARG A 29 13.50 -6.03 14.58
C ARG A 29 12.24 -6.04 15.44
N GLY A 30 11.05 -5.92 14.83
CA GLY A 30 9.79 -5.77 15.57
C GLY A 30 9.72 -4.47 16.36
N ASP A 31 10.38 -3.42 15.88
CA ASP A 31 10.39 -2.11 16.56
C ASP A 31 9.10 -1.35 16.25
N VAL A 32 8.23 -1.22 17.25
CA VAL A 32 6.89 -0.61 17.11
C VAL A 32 6.97 0.87 16.71
N ALA A 33 7.91 1.64 17.28
CA ALA A 33 8.06 3.06 16.96
C ALA A 33 8.56 3.25 15.51
N GLY A 34 9.53 2.45 15.08
CA GLY A 34 10.01 2.44 13.71
C GLY A 34 8.94 1.98 12.72
N PHE A 35 8.05 1.08 13.13
CA PHE A 35 6.95 0.59 12.29
C PHE A 35 5.98 1.73 11.93
N PHE A 36 5.63 2.59 12.88
CA PHE A 36 4.80 3.77 12.60
C PHE A 36 5.51 4.79 11.68
N ASP A 37 6.82 5.02 11.85
CA ASP A 37 7.59 5.88 10.91
C ASP A 37 7.64 5.30 9.48
N VAL A 38 7.67 3.97 9.36
CA VAL A 38 7.56 3.29 8.07
C VAL A 38 6.15 3.45 7.49
N LEU A 39 5.11 3.31 8.30
CA LEU A 39 3.71 3.47 7.88
C LEU A 39 3.44 4.89 7.36
N GLU A 40 3.87 5.91 8.09
CA GLU A 40 3.74 7.31 7.68
C GLU A 40 4.43 7.55 6.33
N LYS A 41 5.63 7.01 6.14
CA LYS A 41 6.35 7.09 4.85
C LYS A 41 5.68 6.29 3.74
N LEU A 42 5.25 5.07 4.05
CA LEU A 42 4.64 4.14 3.10
C LEU A 42 3.34 4.72 2.55
N PHE A 43 2.53 5.33 3.42
CA PHE A 43 1.23 5.90 3.08
C PHE A 43 1.27 7.41 2.82
N CYS A 44 2.46 8.00 2.84
CA CYS A 44 2.69 9.43 2.60
C CYS A 44 1.85 10.34 3.54
N GLY A 45 1.79 9.98 4.83
CA GLY A 45 1.03 10.68 5.87
C GLY A 45 -0.47 10.42 5.87
N ARG A 46 -0.94 9.38 5.16
CA ARG A 46 -2.33 8.91 5.20
C ARG A 46 -2.51 7.63 6.03
N ASP A 47 -1.52 7.29 6.85
CA ASP A 47 -1.55 6.10 7.69
C ASP A 47 -2.69 6.15 8.70
N GLU A 48 -3.03 7.31 9.27
CA GLU A 48 -4.18 7.47 10.17
C GLU A 48 -5.53 7.22 9.46
N GLU A 49 -5.70 7.74 8.25
CA GLU A 49 -6.92 7.52 7.44
C GLU A 49 -7.08 6.04 7.11
N TYR A 50 -6.00 5.38 6.68
CA TYR A 50 -6.04 3.95 6.39
C TYR A 50 -6.17 3.10 7.64
N ALA A 51 -5.60 3.54 8.77
CA ALA A 51 -5.80 2.89 10.06
C ALA A 51 -7.28 2.90 10.42
N ASP A 52 -7.97 4.05 10.33
CA ASP A 52 -9.40 4.16 10.62
C ASP A 52 -10.23 3.21 9.73
N LEU A 53 -9.90 3.10 8.43
CA LEU A 53 -10.55 2.17 7.50
C LEU A 53 -10.43 0.70 7.91
N VAL A 54 -9.27 0.27 8.42
CA VAL A 54 -9.02 -1.14 8.77
C VAL A 54 -9.34 -1.47 10.24
N GLY A 55 -9.76 -0.49 11.04
CA GLY A 55 -10.19 -0.70 12.44
C GLY A 55 -9.26 -0.10 13.51
N GLY A 56 -8.36 0.79 13.14
CA GLY A 56 -7.66 1.72 14.04
C GLY A 56 -6.54 1.13 14.90
N THR A 57 -6.13 -0.13 14.64
CA THR A 57 -5.10 -0.80 15.42
C THR A 57 -3.89 -1.21 14.58
N ALA A 58 -2.71 -1.29 15.21
CA ALA A 58 -1.49 -1.79 14.56
C ALA A 58 -1.65 -3.24 14.07
N GLU A 59 -2.45 -4.06 14.77
CA GLU A 59 -2.78 -5.41 14.35
C GLU A 59 -3.61 -5.41 13.06
N SER A 60 -4.61 -4.52 12.95
CA SER A 60 -5.40 -4.34 11.73
C SER A 60 -4.60 -3.80 10.54
N MET A 61 -3.54 -3.03 10.79
CA MET A 61 -2.66 -2.52 9.73
C MET A 61 -1.69 -3.57 9.19
N THR A 62 -1.35 -4.59 9.98
CA THR A 62 -0.45 -5.67 9.55
C THR A 62 -0.89 -6.36 8.26
N PRO A 63 -2.15 -6.82 8.10
CA PRO A 63 -2.61 -7.42 6.85
C PRO A 63 -2.65 -6.43 5.68
N LEU A 64 -2.89 -5.13 5.93
CA LEU A 64 -2.84 -4.09 4.90
C LEU A 64 -1.42 -3.93 4.35
N ILE A 65 -0.41 -3.88 5.22
CA ILE A 65 1.00 -3.80 4.81
C ILE A 65 1.43 -5.06 4.08
N GLN A 66 1.01 -6.24 4.56
CA GLN A 66 1.28 -7.49 3.88
C GLN A 66 0.70 -7.49 2.46
N ALA A 67 -0.53 -6.99 2.28
CA ALA A 67 -1.12 -6.81 0.95
C ALA A 67 -0.31 -5.83 0.07
N CYS A 68 0.19 -4.72 0.64
CA CYS A 68 1.08 -3.79 -0.09
C CYS A 68 2.40 -4.48 -0.52
N MET A 69 2.97 -5.32 0.34
CA MET A 69 4.17 -6.11 0.04
C MET A 69 3.91 -7.17 -1.03
N GLU A 70 2.78 -7.87 -0.95
CA GLU A 70 2.39 -8.85 -1.96
C GLU A 70 2.10 -8.20 -3.32
N ASP A 71 1.47 -7.03 -3.37
CA ASP A 71 1.31 -6.27 -4.62
C ASP A 71 2.66 -5.80 -5.18
N ALA A 72 3.52 -5.26 -4.31
CA ALA A 72 4.85 -4.79 -4.68
C ALA A 72 5.78 -5.93 -5.13
N GLY A 73 5.62 -7.13 -4.58
CA GLY A 73 6.33 -8.35 -4.96
C GLY A 73 5.74 -9.03 -6.20
N SER A 74 4.41 -9.04 -6.34
CA SER A 74 3.68 -9.59 -7.49
C SER A 74 3.86 -8.74 -8.75
N ALA A 75 4.28 -7.48 -8.60
CA ALA A 75 4.83 -6.66 -9.67
C ALA A 75 5.90 -7.35 -10.53
N VAL A 76 6.65 -8.30 -9.97
CA VAL A 76 7.68 -9.05 -10.72
C VAL A 76 7.07 -10.11 -11.64
N LYS A 77 5.76 -10.37 -11.56
CA LYS A 77 5.04 -11.35 -12.40
C LYS A 77 3.85 -10.79 -13.19
N ASN A 78 3.50 -9.51 -13.11
CA ASN A 78 2.44 -8.97 -13.97
C ASN A 78 2.69 -7.53 -14.45
N SER A 79 3.10 -7.42 -15.71
CA SER A 79 2.89 -6.28 -16.60
C SER A 79 1.37 -6.04 -16.80
N PRO A 80 0.95 -4.84 -17.25
CA PRO A 80 -0.22 -4.10 -16.76
C PRO A 80 -1.59 -4.67 -17.19
N SER A 81 -2.54 -4.65 -16.27
CA SER A 81 -3.98 -4.83 -16.53
C SER A 81 -4.74 -4.32 -15.29
N SER A 82 -5.67 -3.37 -15.32
CA SER A 82 -6.36 -2.66 -16.39
C SER A 82 -7.07 -1.43 -15.78
N ARG A 83 -7.13 -0.30 -16.50
CA ARG A 83 -8.35 0.51 -16.55
C ARG A 83 -8.71 0.68 -18.03
N PRO A 84 -9.75 0.03 -18.58
CA PRO A 84 -10.38 0.55 -19.77
C PRO A 84 -11.16 1.78 -19.32
N ALA A 85 -10.57 2.96 -19.48
CA ALA A 85 -11.30 4.21 -19.37
C ALA A 85 -12.33 4.23 -20.51
N LYS A 86 -13.58 3.94 -20.16
CA LYS A 86 -14.75 4.10 -21.00
C LYS A 86 -14.87 5.59 -21.35
N SER A 87 -14.35 5.99 -22.51
CA SER A 87 -14.59 7.32 -23.08
C SER A 87 -15.55 7.17 -24.26
N SER A 88 -16.62 7.93 -24.14
CA SER A 88 -17.80 7.96 -25.00
C SER A 88 -17.53 8.69 -26.32
N THR A 89 -18.30 8.32 -27.35
CA THR A 89 -18.80 9.20 -28.43
C THR A 89 -17.82 9.60 -29.55
N LYS A 90 -18.11 9.17 -30.81
CA LYS A 90 -18.49 10.09 -31.91
C LYS A 90 -18.98 9.38 -33.19
N THR A 91 -20.18 9.80 -33.61
CA THR A 91 -20.82 9.77 -34.93
C THR A 91 -19.87 9.86 -36.14
N SER A 92 -20.07 9.02 -37.15
CA SER A 92 -20.40 9.39 -38.56
C SER A 92 -20.62 8.14 -39.40
#